data_AF-A0A4R5XHN3-F1
#
_entry.id   AF-A0A4R5XHN3-F1
#
_cell.length_a   1.000
_cell.length_b   1.000
_cell.length_c   1.000
_cell.angle_alpha   90.00
_cell.angle_beta   90.00
_cell.angle_gamma   90.00
#
_symmetry.space_group_name_H-M   'P 1'
#
loop_
_entity.id
_entity.type
_entity.pdbx_description
1 polymer ?
#
loop_
_entity_poly.entity_id
_entity_poly.type
_entity_poly.pdbx_seq_one_letter_code
_entity_poly.pdbx_strand_id
1 'polypeptide(L)'
;MVNHPKQEREQYNERLTAWFEFKEDIDQKRADFNQSIIPKLGGSAGEVGRMTRDIISSFDYIPGLDQFISDDKQTIEARELAKSHRSDTLNRTCQQFKYAYFDVLKLPSGERESYTNALKLTVEEFKNIYGSQLPYEQNKAIDDGLRAFNNDLQQSHRPSRGFSR
;
A
#
# COMPACT_ATOMS: atom_id res chain seq x y z
N MET A 1 -7.79 -43.04 -19.96
CA MET A 1 -7.92 -41.58 -20.18
C MET A 1 -6.52 -41.04 -20.34
N VAL A 2 -6.20 -40.46 -21.50
CA VAL A 2 -4.90 -39.83 -21.72
C VAL A 2 -5.01 -38.41 -21.19
N ASN A 3 -4.32 -38.10 -20.10
CA ASN A 3 -4.11 -36.72 -19.67
C ASN A 3 -3.34 -36.02 -20.80
N HIS A 4 -3.83 -34.88 -21.27
CA HIS A 4 -3.13 -34.01 -22.21
C HIS A 4 -2.65 -32.74 -21.48
N PRO A 5 -1.57 -32.81 -20.66
CA PRO A 5 -1.14 -31.72 -19.80
C PRO A 5 -0.85 -30.40 -20.53
N LYS A 6 -0.51 -30.46 -21.83
CA LYS A 6 -0.31 -29.27 -22.66
C LYS A 6 -1.61 -28.52 -22.94
N GLN A 7 -2.67 -29.24 -23.34
CA GLN A 7 -3.97 -28.62 -23.61
C GLN A 7 -4.62 -28.09 -22.33
N GLU A 8 -4.48 -28.80 -21.21
CA GLU A 8 -4.95 -28.31 -19.90
C GLU A 8 -4.23 -27.04 -19.48
N ARG A 9 -2.91 -26.95 -19.72
CA ARG A 9 -2.11 -25.77 -19.42
C ARG A 9 -2.42 -24.58 -20.34
N GLU A 10 -2.68 -24.82 -21.62
CA GLU A 10 -3.10 -23.79 -22.58
C GLU A 10 -4.47 -23.22 -22.20
N GLN A 11 -5.46 -24.08 -21.91
CA GLN A 11 -6.77 -23.64 -21.45
C GLN A 11 -6.71 -22.91 -20.11
N TYR A 12 -5.85 -23.35 -19.18
CA TYR A 12 -5.63 -22.63 -17.93
C TYR A 12 -5.03 -21.26 -18.16
N ASN A 13 -4.03 -21.14 -19.03
CA ASN A 13 -3.42 -19.84 -19.37
C ASN A 13 -4.41 -18.89 -20.05
N GLU A 14 -5.23 -19.38 -20.98
CA GLU A 14 -6.29 -18.60 -21.64
C GLU A 14 -7.29 -18.03 -20.63
N ARG A 15 -7.68 -18.83 -19.61
CA ARG A 15 -8.58 -18.36 -18.54
C ARG A 15 -7.97 -17.27 -17.67
N LEU A 16 -6.64 -17.12 -17.66
CA LEU A 16 -5.92 -16.15 -16.84
C LEU A 16 -5.43 -14.93 -17.61
N THR A 17 -5.46 -14.96 -18.95
CA THR A 17 -5.01 -13.84 -19.79
C THR A 17 -5.65 -12.51 -19.36
N ALA A 18 -6.97 -12.49 -19.15
CA ALA A 18 -7.69 -11.30 -18.70
C ALA A 18 -7.17 -10.75 -17.36
N TRP A 19 -6.77 -11.62 -16.43
CA TRP A 19 -6.17 -11.18 -15.17
C TRP A 19 -4.80 -10.55 -15.38
N PHE A 20 -3.93 -11.18 -16.18
CA PHE A 20 -2.59 -10.65 -16.40
C PHE A 20 -2.60 -9.31 -17.15
N GLU A 21 -3.43 -9.19 -18.19
CA GLU A 21 -3.62 -7.93 -18.93
C GLU A 21 -4.17 -6.83 -18.03
N PHE A 22 -5.21 -7.14 -17.26
CA PHE A 22 -5.76 -6.19 -16.30
C PHE A 22 -4.73 -5.75 -15.26
N LYS A 23 -3.98 -6.71 -14.69
CA LYS A 23 -2.96 -6.43 -13.68
C LYS A 23 -1.86 -5.52 -14.23
N GLU A 24 -1.39 -5.79 -15.45
CA GLU A 24 -0.38 -4.96 -16.12
C GLU A 24 -0.87 -3.51 -16.31
N ASP A 25 -2.12 -3.34 -16.75
CA ASP A 25 -2.73 -2.01 -16.93
C ASP A 25 -2.82 -1.23 -15.60
N ILE A 26 -3.33 -1.84 -14.52
CA ILE A 26 -3.44 -1.15 -13.23
C ILE A 26 -2.07 -0.91 -12.57
N ASP A 27 -1.09 -1.78 -12.81
CA ASP A 27 0.29 -1.60 -12.34
C ASP A 27 0.95 -0.40 -13.04
N GLN A 28 0.74 -0.26 -14.35
CA GLN A 28 1.24 0.89 -15.11
C GLN A 28 0.59 2.18 -14.63
N LYS A 29 -0.75 2.21 -14.50
CA LYS A 29 -1.48 3.37 -13.95
C LYS A 29 -0.98 3.76 -12.56
N ARG A 30 -0.72 2.77 -11.70
CA ARG A 30 -0.15 2.99 -10.37
C ARG A 30 1.25 3.59 -10.43
N ALA A 31 2.11 3.10 -11.32
CA ALA A 31 3.45 3.62 -11.52
C ALA A 31 3.42 5.09 -11.98
N ASP A 32 2.56 5.42 -12.94
CA ASP A 32 2.39 6.77 -13.46
C ASP A 32 1.86 7.72 -12.38
N PHE A 33 0.84 7.29 -11.62
CA PHE A 33 0.32 8.05 -10.49
C PHE A 33 1.40 8.29 -9.43
N ASN A 34 2.13 7.24 -9.04
CA ASN A 34 3.23 7.34 -8.08
C ASN A 34 4.28 8.35 -8.54
N GLN A 35 4.63 8.37 -9.83
CA GLN A 35 5.57 9.36 -10.36
C GLN A 35 5.00 10.79 -10.29
N SER A 36 3.70 10.95 -10.58
CA SER A 36 3.03 12.26 -10.60
C SER A 36 2.93 12.94 -9.23
N ILE A 37 2.94 12.17 -8.13
CA ILE A 37 2.77 12.71 -6.77
C ILE A 37 4.10 13.04 -6.07
N ILE A 38 5.25 12.67 -6.63
CA ILE A 38 6.58 13.04 -6.12
C ILE A 38 6.71 14.54 -5.84
N PRO A 39 6.42 15.45 -6.80
CA PRO A 39 6.53 16.88 -6.53
C PRO A 39 5.53 17.38 -5.48
N LYS A 40 4.35 16.76 -5.38
CA LYS A 40 3.33 17.11 -4.39
C LYS A 40 3.77 16.78 -2.96
N LEU A 41 4.60 15.75 -2.81
CA LEU A 41 5.18 15.35 -1.54
C LEU A 41 6.49 16.08 -1.21
N GLY A 42 6.96 16.96 -2.09
CA GLY A 42 8.16 17.76 -1.87
C GLY A 42 9.48 17.08 -2.25
N GLY A 43 9.44 15.93 -2.93
CA GLY A 43 10.65 15.18 -3.31
C GLY A 43 10.42 13.68 -3.34
N SER A 44 11.45 12.91 -3.73
CA SER A 44 11.34 11.44 -3.82
C SER A 44 11.43 10.75 -2.45
N ALA A 45 12.09 11.37 -1.47
CA ALA A 45 12.34 10.88 -0.11
C ALA A 45 12.78 9.41 -0.01
N GLY A 46 13.51 8.93 -1.02
CA GLY A 46 14.00 7.55 -1.10
C GLY A 46 12.91 6.50 -0.85
N GLU A 47 13.22 5.55 0.02
CA GLU A 47 12.35 4.41 0.30
C GLU A 47 11.10 4.77 1.11
N VAL A 48 11.21 5.72 2.04
CA VAL A 48 10.05 6.27 2.78
C VAL A 48 9.06 6.87 1.81
N GLY A 49 9.58 7.64 0.85
CA GLY A 49 8.73 8.24 -0.15
C GLY A 49 8.09 7.20 -1.05
N ARG A 50 8.85 6.18 -1.48
CA ARG A 50 8.28 5.07 -2.25
C ARG A 50 7.13 4.37 -1.51
N MET A 51 7.32 4.02 -0.23
CA MET A 51 6.28 3.38 0.58
C MET A 51 5.06 4.29 0.78
N THR A 52 5.27 5.58 1.05
CA THR A 52 4.17 6.54 1.22
C THR A 52 3.35 6.68 -0.06
N ARG A 53 3.99 6.70 -1.23
CA ARG A 53 3.31 6.74 -2.53
C ARG A 53 2.57 5.44 -2.83
N ASP A 54 3.17 4.29 -2.52
CA ASP A 54 2.49 2.99 -2.61
C ASP A 54 1.24 2.93 -1.72
N ILE A 55 1.31 3.48 -0.51
CA ILE A 55 0.16 3.61 0.40
C ILE A 55 -0.93 4.49 -0.23
N ILE A 56 -0.58 5.70 -0.71
CA ILE A 56 -1.55 6.63 -1.31
C ILE A 56 -2.21 6.00 -2.54
N SER A 57 -1.44 5.35 -3.40
CA SER A 57 -1.98 4.71 -4.61
C SER A 57 -2.81 3.46 -4.33
N SER A 58 -2.73 2.88 -3.12
CA SER A 58 -3.57 1.73 -2.74
C SER A 58 -5.06 2.05 -2.77
N PHE A 59 -5.43 3.33 -2.56
CA PHE A 59 -6.82 3.79 -2.57
C PHE A 59 -7.48 3.74 -3.94
N ASP A 60 -6.71 3.81 -5.03
CA ASP A 60 -7.24 3.59 -6.39
C ASP A 60 -7.05 2.13 -6.83
N TYR A 61 -5.94 1.52 -6.41
CA TYR A 61 -5.57 0.17 -6.83
C TYR A 61 -6.50 -0.91 -6.26
N ILE A 62 -6.82 -0.86 -4.97
CA ILE A 62 -7.68 -1.87 -4.33
C ILE A 62 -9.11 -1.83 -4.88
N PRO A 63 -9.76 -0.66 -5.08
CA PRO A 63 -11.06 -0.61 -5.74
C PRO A 63 -11.03 -1.12 -7.18
N GLY A 64 -9.95 -0.91 -7.92
CA GLY A 64 -9.76 -1.52 -9.24
C GLY A 64 -9.80 -3.05 -9.17
N LEU A 65 -9.09 -3.65 -8.20
CA LEU A 65 -9.15 -5.09 -7.94
C LEU A 65 -10.57 -5.53 -7.57
N ASP A 66 -11.27 -4.78 -6.70
CA ASP A 66 -12.65 -5.08 -6.29
C ASP A 66 -13.61 -5.10 -7.49
N GLN A 67 -13.46 -4.16 -8.43
CA GLN A 67 -14.24 -4.13 -9.67
C GLN A 67 -13.99 -5.39 -10.50
N PHE A 68 -12.72 -5.75 -10.76
CA PHE A 68 -12.37 -6.96 -11.51
C PHE A 68 -12.89 -8.24 -10.82
N ILE A 69 -12.78 -8.33 -9.48
CA ILE A 69 -13.27 -9.47 -8.69
C ILE A 69 -14.80 -9.57 -8.76
N SER A 70 -15.51 -8.45 -8.89
CA SER A 70 -16.99 -8.42 -8.94
C SER A 70 -17.56 -8.70 -10.34
N ASP A 71 -16.76 -8.55 -11.40
CA ASP A 71 -17.20 -8.73 -12.78
C ASP A 71 -17.46 -10.22 -13.10
N ASP A 72 -18.70 -10.54 -13.42
CA ASP A 72 -19.17 -11.90 -13.70
C ASP A 72 -18.74 -12.41 -15.08
N LYS A 73 -18.21 -11.53 -15.94
CA LYS A 73 -17.61 -11.90 -17.23
C LYS A 73 -16.23 -12.53 -17.06
N GLN A 74 -15.58 -12.32 -15.92
CA GLN A 74 -14.27 -12.88 -15.64
C GLN A 74 -14.38 -14.35 -15.23
N THR A 75 -13.36 -15.14 -15.59
CA THR A 75 -13.29 -16.54 -15.18
C THR A 75 -13.15 -16.67 -13.66
N ILE A 76 -13.59 -17.80 -13.10
CA ILE A 76 -13.47 -18.05 -11.66
C ILE A 76 -11.98 -18.01 -11.26
N GLU A 77 -11.11 -18.61 -12.07
CA GLU A 77 -9.67 -18.68 -11.84
C GLU A 77 -9.03 -17.27 -11.83
N ALA A 78 -9.40 -16.39 -12.76
CA ALA A 78 -8.91 -15.02 -12.79
C ALA A 78 -9.36 -14.23 -11.54
N ARG A 79 -10.62 -14.39 -11.13
CA ARG A 79 -11.18 -13.72 -9.95
C ARG A 79 -10.51 -14.21 -8.66
N GLU A 80 -10.19 -15.50 -8.54
CA GLU A 80 -9.47 -16.04 -7.37
C GLU A 80 -8.03 -15.50 -7.29
N LEU A 81 -7.31 -15.40 -8.40
CA LEU A 81 -5.99 -14.74 -8.41
C LEU A 81 -6.08 -13.27 -8.01
N ALA A 82 -7.10 -12.55 -8.51
CA ALA A 82 -7.33 -11.16 -8.14
C ALA A 82 -7.63 -11.00 -6.64
N LYS A 83 -8.44 -11.88 -6.04
CA LYS A 83 -8.70 -11.90 -4.59
C LYS A 83 -7.43 -12.13 -3.78
N SER A 84 -6.60 -13.10 -4.19
CA SER A 84 -5.32 -13.36 -3.53
C SER A 84 -4.43 -12.11 -3.59
N HIS A 85 -4.27 -11.52 -4.77
CA HIS A 85 -3.44 -10.34 -4.97
C HIS A 85 -3.96 -9.11 -4.21
N ARG A 86 -5.28 -8.96 -4.08
CA ARG A 86 -5.91 -7.93 -3.25
C ARG A 86 -5.55 -8.09 -1.78
N SER A 87 -5.66 -9.30 -1.24
CA SER A 87 -5.28 -9.60 0.15
C SER A 87 -3.80 -9.30 0.40
N ASP A 88 -2.93 -9.69 -0.53
CA ASP A 88 -1.49 -9.40 -0.45
C ASP A 88 -1.22 -7.89 -0.50
N THR A 89 -1.95 -7.15 -1.33
CA THR A 89 -1.84 -5.69 -1.43
C THR A 89 -2.25 -5.00 -0.13
N LEU A 90 -3.33 -5.45 0.52
CA LEU A 90 -3.75 -4.94 1.83
C LEU A 90 -2.69 -5.20 2.90
N ASN A 91 -2.18 -6.44 2.98
CA ASN A 91 -1.14 -6.82 3.95
C ASN A 91 0.15 -5.99 3.72
N ARG A 92 0.58 -5.86 2.46
CA ARG A 92 1.75 -5.05 2.11
C ARG A 92 1.56 -3.58 2.50
N THR A 93 0.37 -3.03 2.29
CA THR A 93 0.05 -1.64 2.68
C THR A 93 0.17 -1.46 4.20
N CYS A 94 -0.32 -2.42 4.99
CA CYS A 94 -0.16 -2.41 6.45
C CYS A 94 1.33 -2.40 6.87
N GLN A 95 2.17 -3.22 6.21
CA GLN A 95 3.61 -3.25 6.47
C GLN A 95 4.29 -1.93 6.09
N GLN A 96 3.87 -1.33 4.97
CA GLN A 96 4.40 -0.05 4.52
C GLN A 96 4.11 1.07 5.51
N PHE A 97 2.94 1.10 6.14
CA PHE A 97 2.66 2.06 7.22
C PHE A 97 3.67 1.92 8.35
N LYS A 98 3.90 0.69 8.84
CA LYS A 98 4.84 0.41 9.92
C LYS A 98 6.25 0.93 9.62
N TYR A 99 6.77 0.64 8.44
CA TYR A 99 8.13 1.05 8.06
C TYR A 99 8.22 2.54 7.75
N ALA A 100 7.25 3.10 7.03
CA ALA A 100 7.24 4.51 6.69
C ALA A 100 7.22 5.39 7.94
N TYR A 101 6.44 5.03 8.98
CA TYR A 101 6.45 5.77 10.25
C TYR A 101 7.80 5.75 10.97
N PHE A 102 8.51 4.63 10.94
CA PHE A 102 9.81 4.53 11.58
C PHE A 102 10.88 5.39 10.88
N ASP A 103 10.83 5.44 9.56
CA ASP A 103 11.88 6.06 8.76
C ASP A 103 11.59 7.52 8.39
N VAL A 104 10.32 7.98 8.41
CA VAL A 104 9.96 9.36 8.05
C VAL A 104 10.63 10.40 8.96
N LEU A 105 10.87 10.06 10.23
CA LEU A 105 11.57 10.95 11.18
C LEU A 105 13.04 11.16 10.82
N LYS A 106 13.63 10.28 10.00
CA LYS A 106 15.02 10.39 9.53
C LYS A 106 15.15 11.34 8.33
N LEU A 107 14.04 11.72 7.70
CA LEU A 107 14.05 12.66 6.58
C LEU A 107 14.48 14.07 7.01
N PRO A 108 15.05 14.88 6.12
CA PRO A 108 15.26 16.31 6.33
C PRO A 108 13.94 17.03 6.68
N SER A 109 14.00 18.13 7.44
CA SER A 109 12.80 18.80 7.98
C SER A 109 11.76 19.14 6.91
N GLY A 110 12.19 19.62 5.74
CA GLY A 110 11.31 20.00 4.63
C GLY A 110 10.50 18.84 4.06
N GLU A 111 11.10 17.66 3.88
CA GLU A 111 10.39 16.47 3.42
C GLU A 111 9.61 15.80 4.56
N ARG A 112 10.18 15.77 5.76
CA ARG A 112 9.62 15.10 6.94
C ARG A 112 8.19 15.55 7.23
N GLU A 113 7.92 16.85 7.22
CA GLU A 113 6.60 17.39 7.53
C GLU A 113 5.55 16.94 6.51
N SER A 114 5.86 17.11 5.22
CA SER A 114 5.00 16.70 4.10
C SER A 114 4.65 15.21 4.18
N TYR A 115 5.67 14.36 4.32
CA TYR A 115 5.49 12.91 4.39
C TYR A 115 4.78 12.44 5.67
N THR A 116 5.05 13.09 6.80
CA THR A 116 4.34 12.83 8.06
C THR A 116 2.84 13.11 7.91
N ASN A 117 2.48 14.25 7.34
CA ASN A 117 1.09 14.64 7.15
C ASN A 117 0.37 13.68 6.19
N ALA A 118 1.02 13.31 5.08
CA ALA A 118 0.49 12.32 4.15
C ALA A 118 0.22 10.97 4.82
N LEU A 119 1.17 10.46 5.62
CA LEU A 119 1.01 9.20 6.36
C LEU A 119 -0.11 9.25 7.41
N LYS A 120 -0.28 10.37 8.12
CA LYS A 120 -1.37 10.53 9.10
C LYS A 120 -2.75 10.53 8.44
N LEU A 121 -2.91 11.30 7.35
CA LEU A 121 -4.17 11.37 6.63
C LEU A 121 -4.54 10.00 6.02
N THR A 122 -3.55 9.33 5.42
CA THR A 122 -3.78 8.04 4.75
C THR A 122 -4.06 6.90 5.71
N VAL A 123 -3.46 6.85 6.91
CA VAL A 123 -3.73 5.74 7.85
C VAL A 123 -5.15 5.79 8.39
N GLU A 124 -5.67 6.99 8.67
CA GLU A 124 -7.03 7.17 9.18
C GLU A 124 -8.04 6.71 8.13
N GLU A 125 -7.88 7.16 6.89
CA GLU A 125 -8.74 6.77 5.78
C GLU A 125 -8.63 5.26 5.48
N PHE A 126 -7.41 4.71 5.49
CA PHE A 126 -7.17 3.29 5.22
C PHE A 126 -7.88 2.42 6.26
N LYS A 127 -7.78 2.77 7.55
CA LYS A 127 -8.47 2.05 8.63
C LYS A 127 -9.99 2.19 8.53
N ASN A 128 -10.50 3.35 8.11
CA ASN A 128 -11.93 3.56 7.92
C ASN A 128 -12.49 2.64 6.82
N ILE A 129 -11.82 2.56 5.68
CA ILE A 129 -12.29 1.78 4.53
C ILE A 129 -12.03 0.28 4.71
N TYR A 130 -10.82 -0.10 5.15
CA TYR A 130 -10.36 -1.48 5.11
C TYR A 130 -10.20 -2.12 6.49
N GLY A 131 -10.26 -1.37 7.58
CA GLY A 131 -9.95 -1.88 8.93
C GLY A 131 -10.79 -3.08 9.35
N SER A 132 -12.06 -3.14 8.95
CA SER A 132 -12.94 -4.29 9.22
C SER A 132 -12.56 -5.57 8.46
N GLN A 133 -11.78 -5.44 7.39
CA GLN A 133 -11.31 -6.55 6.55
C GLN A 133 -9.92 -7.06 6.98
N LEU A 134 -9.22 -6.33 7.86
CA LEU A 134 -7.88 -6.69 8.30
C LEU A 134 -7.92 -7.65 9.50
N PRO A 135 -7.00 -8.63 9.57
CA PRO A 135 -6.78 -9.38 10.79
C PRO A 135 -6.50 -8.46 11.98
N TYR A 136 -6.94 -8.87 13.17
CA TYR A 136 -6.72 -8.11 14.40
C TYR A 136 -5.26 -7.69 14.59
N GLU A 137 -4.32 -8.61 14.35
CA GLU A 137 -2.89 -8.33 14.48
C GLU A 137 -2.39 -7.23 13.53
N GLN A 138 -2.95 -7.10 12.33
CA GLN A 138 -2.58 -6.03 11.41
C GLN A 138 -3.13 -4.68 11.87
N ASN A 139 -4.39 -4.63 12.29
CA ASN A 139 -4.98 -3.42 12.88
C ASN A 139 -4.18 -2.96 14.11
N LYS A 140 -3.86 -3.89 15.00
CA LYS A 140 -3.06 -3.61 16.20
C LYS A 140 -1.66 -3.12 15.85
N ALA A 141 -0.99 -3.74 14.88
CA ALA A 141 0.34 -3.32 14.45
C ALA A 141 0.36 -1.91 13.86
N ILE A 142 -0.68 -1.52 13.11
CA ILE A 142 -0.84 -0.15 12.62
C ILE A 142 -0.99 0.83 13.79
N ASP A 143 -1.82 0.50 14.77
CA ASP A 143 -2.07 1.36 15.94
C ASP A 143 -0.85 1.51 16.84
N ASP A 144 -0.14 0.41 17.11
CA ASP A 144 1.10 0.43 17.89
C ASP A 144 2.19 1.25 17.17
N GLY A 145 2.30 1.09 15.84
CA GLY A 145 3.22 1.88 15.02
C GLY A 145 2.90 3.38 15.02
N LEU A 146 1.62 3.75 14.85
CA LEU A 146 1.16 5.13 14.90
C LEU A 146 1.39 5.76 16.28
N ARG A 147 1.17 5.01 17.37
CA ARG A 147 1.45 5.46 18.73
C ARG A 147 2.93 5.71 18.96
N ALA A 148 3.80 4.78 18.56
CA ALA A 148 5.25 4.93 18.66
C ALA A 148 5.73 6.17 17.88
N PHE A 149 5.26 6.32 16.65
CA PHE A 149 5.55 7.49 15.81
C PHE A 149 5.15 8.81 16.46
N ASN A 150 3.92 8.90 17.00
CA ASN A 150 3.45 10.11 17.66
C ASN A 150 4.26 10.43 18.93
N ASN A 151 4.70 9.42 19.67
CA ASN A 151 5.58 9.60 20.83
C ASN A 151 6.95 10.16 20.41
N ASP A 152 7.57 9.60 19.38
CA ASP A 152 8.87 10.04 18.87
C ASP A 152 8.79 11.46 18.28
N LEU A 153 7.68 11.77 17.61
CA LEU A 153 7.40 13.12 17.12
C LEU A 153 7.26 14.11 18.28
N GLN A 154 6.60 13.75 19.38
CA GLN A 154 6.53 14.62 20.57
C GLN A 154 7.90 14.79 21.24
N GLN A 155 8.74 13.75 21.30
CA GLN A 155 10.08 13.84 21.88
C GLN A 155 11.01 14.72 21.06
N SER A 156 10.96 14.62 19.73
CA SER A 156 11.78 15.44 18.83
C SER A 156 11.43 16.94 18.85
N HIS A 157 10.20 17.29 19.25
CA HIS A 157 9.75 18.67 19.44
C HIS A 157 9.96 19.22 20.87
N ARG A 158 10.50 18.43 21.81
CA ARG A 158 10.84 18.97 23.14
C ARG A 158 12.07 19.88 23.02
N PRO A 159 12.00 21.14 23.50
CA PRO A 159 13.19 21.98 23.56
C PRO A 159 14.25 21.28 24.41
N SER A 160 15.46 21.17 23.87
CA SER A 160 16.63 20.76 24.64
C SER A 160 16.68 21.65 25.89
N ARG A 161 16.53 21.06 27.08
CA ARG A 161 16.90 21.76 28.31
C ARG A 161 18.41 21.94 28.23
N GLY A 162 18.82 23.11 27.74
CA GLY A 162 20.19 23.55 27.77
C GLY A 162 20.70 23.41 29.20
N PHE A 163 21.67 22.53 29.39
CA PHE A 163 22.46 22.54 30.61
C PHE A 163 23.35 23.79 30.52
N SER A 164 22.90 24.89 31.14
CA SER A 164 23.79 25.98 31.48
C SER A 164 24.81 25.45 32.50
N ARG A 165 26.08 25.39 32.10
CA ARG A 165 27.21 25.42 33.01
C ARG A 165 27.86 26.79 32.93
#